data_AF-B3Q341-F1
#
_entry.id   AF-B3Q341-F1
#
_cell.length_a   1.000
_cell.length_b   1.000
_cell.length_c   1.000
_cell.angle_alpha   90.00
_cell.angle_beta   90.00
_cell.angle_gamma   90.00
#
_symmetry.space_group_name_H-M   'P 1'
#
loop_
_entity.id
_entity.type
_entity.pdbx_description
1 polymer ?
#
loop_
_entity_poly.entity_id
_entity_poly.type
_entity_poly.pdbx_seq_one_letter_code
_entity_poly.pdbx_strand_id
1 'polypeptide(L)'
;MQPERFSTGAAADLEGFARPLWGIVPLAAGGGHFPHWDLYRRGLANGTNPAHPEYWGDLADRNQRLVELAAVGFALALVPGHIWEPLSDSEKKTVAAYLLQARNLEFIDNNWKFFRVLIDLGLERVGVPFDHGKTVAYLDEAEAFDLGEGWYRDGPVRRVDHYIPFAMHFYGLIYAVLARGDEARKQRFRHRAEIFARDIRHWFGPDGAALAFGRSQTYRFAAGGFWGALAFAGLEALPWAEIKGYYMRHIRWWSALPIADRDGVLSIGYGYPNLLMSESYNSPGSPYWALKFFLPLALPEDHPFWVAEEAPQPQFPQPVPLKPAGMVAMHTPGNVVVLSSGQQHDKMRGANEKYSKFVYSTRYAFNIEADDRNFTAASFDGMLGLSDDGVHFRMRETMEEALISGDRLYSRWRPWNDVTIETWLIPAPPWHIRIHRVATPRALSTIEGGFAIERADFNADRSEQGEGRAVWYGQTDVSAILDLSPNPRAGHMMSPIPNTNLIHAKTLLPQLRGELGPGTTMLVTAAMALPNGADCVAALDNSPACPDLEELERHFREKGVRVPAFALLS
;
A
#
# COMPACT_ATOMS: atom_id res chain seq x y z
N MET A 1 10.69 21.55 14.93
CA MET A 1 9.58 22.36 14.42
C MET A 1 8.86 21.52 13.38
N GLN A 2 7.66 21.00 13.69
CA GLN A 2 6.86 20.34 12.65
C GLN A 2 6.36 21.45 11.71
N PRO A 3 6.61 21.36 10.39
CA PRO A 3 6.01 22.31 9.44
C PRO A 3 4.48 22.22 9.58
N GLU A 4 3.79 23.34 9.41
CA GLU A 4 2.32 23.38 9.34
C GLU A 4 1.84 22.41 8.24
N ARG A 5 1.53 21.18 8.63
CA ARG A 5 0.86 20.18 7.80
C ARG A 5 -0.65 20.43 7.72
N PHE A 6 -1.11 21.58 8.21
CA PHE A 6 -2.53 21.86 8.34
C PHE A 6 -3.13 22.19 6.98
N SER A 7 -4.13 21.38 6.61
CA SER A 7 -5.15 21.73 5.65
C SER A 7 -5.91 22.95 6.17
N THR A 8 -5.44 24.17 5.88
CA THR A 8 -6.33 25.33 5.77
C THR A 8 -7.43 24.99 4.77
N GLY A 9 -8.64 25.54 4.88
CA GLY A 9 -9.71 25.33 3.89
C GLY A 9 -9.20 25.45 2.44
N ALA A 10 -8.42 26.49 2.15
CA ALA A 10 -7.82 26.73 0.84
C ALA A 10 -6.87 25.61 0.32
N ALA A 11 -6.20 24.86 1.21
CA ALA A 11 -5.35 23.74 0.79
C ALA A 11 -6.19 22.51 0.42
N ALA A 12 -7.28 22.26 1.16
CA ALA A 12 -8.27 21.24 0.79
C ALA A 12 -9.04 21.63 -0.49
N ASP A 13 -9.31 22.92 -0.70
CA ASP A 13 -9.95 23.42 -1.92
C ASP A 13 -9.04 23.21 -3.15
N LEU A 14 -7.74 23.53 -3.04
CA LEU A 14 -6.76 23.22 -4.08
C LEU A 14 -6.68 21.70 -4.32
N GLU A 15 -6.71 20.89 -3.26
CA GLU A 15 -6.74 19.44 -3.39
C GLU A 15 -7.95 18.94 -4.20
N GLY A 16 -9.15 19.44 -3.87
CA GLY A 16 -10.39 19.14 -4.58
C GLY A 16 -10.38 19.62 -6.03
N PHE A 17 -9.71 20.73 -6.33
CA PHE A 17 -9.48 21.22 -7.69
C PHE A 17 -8.48 20.34 -8.45
N ALA A 18 -7.34 20.01 -7.84
CA ALA A 18 -6.20 19.45 -8.56
C ALA A 18 -6.32 17.94 -8.78
N ARG A 19 -6.82 17.17 -7.81
CA ARG A 19 -6.81 15.69 -7.89
C ARG A 19 -7.67 15.12 -9.02
N PRO A 20 -8.81 15.71 -9.41
CA PRO A 20 -9.53 15.28 -10.60
C PRO A 20 -8.76 15.40 -11.92
N LEU A 21 -7.76 16.29 -12.01
CA LEU A 21 -6.93 16.41 -13.21
C LEU A 21 -6.21 15.10 -13.56
N TRP A 22 -5.92 14.23 -12.59
CA TRP A 22 -5.30 12.93 -12.86
C TRP A 22 -6.15 12.01 -13.75
N GLY A 23 -7.46 12.21 -13.80
CA GLY A 23 -8.35 11.50 -14.73
C GLY A 23 -8.80 12.35 -15.92
N ILE A 24 -9.06 13.65 -15.71
CA ILE A 24 -9.54 14.58 -16.75
C ILE A 24 -8.48 14.80 -17.84
N VAL A 25 -7.21 14.97 -17.43
CA VAL A 25 -6.11 15.26 -18.36
C VAL A 25 -5.85 14.09 -19.31
N PRO A 26 -5.72 12.83 -18.83
CA PRO A 26 -5.63 11.68 -19.73
C PRO A 26 -6.84 11.52 -20.65
N LEU A 27 -8.06 11.69 -20.12
CA LEU A 27 -9.29 11.63 -20.93
C LEU A 27 -9.23 12.59 -22.12
N ALA A 28 -8.85 13.86 -21.88
CA ALA A 28 -8.75 14.84 -22.96
C ALA A 28 -7.59 14.57 -23.92
N ALA A 29 -6.45 14.08 -23.41
CA ALA A 29 -5.31 13.72 -24.24
C ALA A 29 -5.64 12.60 -25.24
N GLY A 30 -6.47 11.63 -24.86
CA GLY A 30 -6.98 10.58 -25.75
C GLY A 30 -8.17 10.98 -26.63
N GLY A 31 -8.55 12.26 -26.64
CA GLY A 31 -9.65 12.79 -27.48
C GLY A 31 -11.04 12.77 -26.82
N GLY A 32 -11.14 12.42 -25.54
CA GLY A 32 -12.38 12.48 -24.78
C GLY A 32 -12.85 13.92 -24.52
N HIS A 33 -14.18 14.11 -24.47
CA HIS A 33 -14.77 15.42 -24.21
C HIS A 33 -14.94 15.69 -22.70
N PHE A 34 -14.48 16.85 -22.24
CA PHE A 34 -14.75 17.36 -20.89
C PHE A 34 -15.32 18.80 -20.99
N PRO A 35 -16.60 19.02 -20.65
CA PRO A 35 -17.26 20.31 -20.91
C PRO A 35 -16.87 21.43 -19.95
N HIS A 36 -16.17 21.13 -18.84
CA HIS A 36 -15.92 22.09 -17.76
C HIS A 36 -14.50 22.68 -17.76
N TRP A 37 -13.81 22.70 -18.91
CA TRP A 37 -12.49 23.34 -19.00
C TRP A 37 -12.51 24.82 -18.63
N ASP A 38 -13.59 25.56 -18.91
CA ASP A 38 -13.76 26.94 -18.46
C ASP A 38 -13.74 27.09 -16.94
N LEU A 39 -14.30 26.13 -16.20
CA LEU A 39 -14.27 26.13 -14.75
C LEU A 39 -12.83 25.93 -14.25
N TYR A 40 -12.07 25.02 -14.87
CA TYR A 40 -10.68 24.78 -14.51
C TYR A 40 -9.77 25.96 -14.82
N ARG A 41 -9.97 26.62 -15.97
CA ARG A 41 -9.23 27.84 -16.33
C ARG A 41 -9.47 28.96 -15.34
N ARG A 42 -10.73 29.23 -14.99
CA ARG A 42 -11.09 30.23 -13.97
C ARG A 42 -10.52 29.87 -12.60
N GLY A 43 -10.66 28.62 -12.17
CA GLY A 43 -10.11 28.15 -10.90
C GLY A 43 -8.58 28.29 -10.82
N LEU A 44 -7.87 27.99 -11.90
CA LEU A 44 -6.41 28.15 -11.98
C LEU A 44 -6.00 29.63 -11.93
N ALA A 45 -6.66 30.49 -12.69
CA ALA A 45 -6.39 31.93 -12.70
C ALA A 45 -6.70 32.60 -11.35
N ASN A 46 -7.85 32.27 -10.76
CA ASN A 46 -8.29 32.80 -9.46
C ASN A 46 -7.44 32.26 -8.31
N GLY A 47 -7.20 30.95 -8.29
CA GLY A 47 -6.49 30.26 -7.22
C GLY A 47 -5.02 30.64 -7.10
N THR A 48 -4.40 31.10 -8.20
CA THR A 48 -3.01 31.60 -8.20
C THR A 48 -2.90 33.11 -8.02
N ASN A 49 -4.03 33.84 -7.97
CA ASN A 49 -4.04 35.29 -7.86
C ASN A 49 -4.19 35.75 -6.39
N PRO A 50 -3.16 36.35 -5.77
CA PRO A 50 -3.22 36.79 -4.36
C PRO A 50 -4.24 37.88 -4.07
N ALA A 51 -4.75 38.58 -5.10
CA ALA A 51 -5.79 39.60 -4.94
C ALA A 51 -7.22 39.02 -5.05
N HIS A 52 -7.38 37.74 -5.39
CA HIS A 52 -8.68 37.11 -5.57
C HIS A 52 -9.15 36.44 -4.26
N PRO A 53 -10.46 36.49 -3.91
CA PRO A 53 -10.98 35.83 -2.70
C PRO A 53 -10.77 34.30 -2.66
N GLU A 54 -10.65 33.67 -3.82
CA GLU A 54 -10.41 32.22 -3.96
C GLU A 54 -8.91 31.87 -4.06
N TYR A 55 -8.00 32.79 -3.73
CA TYR A 55 -6.57 32.53 -3.71
C TYR A 55 -6.24 31.31 -2.84
N TRP A 56 -5.42 30.40 -3.35
CA TRP A 56 -5.04 29.20 -2.62
C TRP A 56 -4.16 29.49 -1.41
N GLY A 57 -3.58 30.68 -1.31
CA GLY A 57 -2.70 31.08 -0.22
C GLY A 57 -1.22 30.94 -0.58
N ASP A 58 -0.38 31.54 0.26
CA ASP A 58 1.06 31.57 0.03
C ASP A 58 1.70 30.19 0.19
N LEU A 59 2.75 29.98 -0.60
CA LEU A 59 3.52 28.75 -0.60
C LEU A 59 4.65 28.83 0.44
N ALA A 60 4.89 27.70 1.10
CA ALA A 60 5.98 27.52 2.04
C ALA A 60 6.66 26.15 1.84
N ASP A 61 7.87 26.01 2.36
CA ASP A 61 8.60 24.74 2.32
C ASP A 61 7.76 23.59 2.87
N ARG A 62 7.81 22.44 2.20
CA ARG A 62 7.22 21.18 2.66
C ARG A 62 5.72 21.29 2.96
N ASN A 63 5.01 22.09 2.17
CA ASN A 63 3.57 22.34 2.29
C ASN A 63 2.73 21.46 1.35
N GLN A 64 1.51 21.12 1.76
CA GLN A 64 0.58 20.30 0.97
C GLN A 64 0.26 20.90 -0.41
N ARG A 65 0.22 22.23 -0.55
CA ARG A 65 -0.03 22.89 -1.85
C ARG A 65 0.99 22.49 -2.92
N LEU A 66 2.25 22.30 -2.53
CA LEU A 66 3.32 21.87 -3.44
C LEU A 66 3.03 20.50 -4.07
N VAL A 67 2.33 19.63 -3.33
CA VAL A 67 1.92 18.30 -3.81
C VAL A 67 0.87 18.43 -4.91
N GLU A 68 -0.15 19.25 -4.67
CA GLU A 68 -1.29 19.37 -5.58
C GLU A 68 -0.91 20.07 -6.90
N LEU A 69 0.06 20.99 -6.86
CA LEU A 69 0.58 21.67 -8.06
C LEU A 69 1.24 20.73 -9.06
N ALA A 70 1.60 19.50 -8.67
CA ALA A 70 2.07 18.49 -9.61
C ALA A 70 1.01 18.11 -10.65
N ALA A 71 -0.27 18.07 -10.28
CA ALA A 71 -1.36 17.78 -11.20
C ALA A 71 -1.56 18.93 -12.20
N VAL A 72 -1.34 20.18 -11.77
CA VAL A 72 -1.31 21.35 -12.65
C VAL A 72 -0.14 21.25 -13.63
N GLY A 73 1.08 20.96 -13.15
CA GLY A 73 2.24 20.74 -14.00
C GLY A 73 2.02 19.64 -15.04
N PHE A 74 1.43 18.51 -14.64
CA PHE A 74 1.04 17.44 -15.55
C PHE A 74 0.01 17.88 -16.62
N ALA A 75 -1.01 18.66 -16.22
CA ALA A 75 -1.99 19.21 -17.16
C ALA A 75 -1.35 20.15 -18.19
N LEU A 76 -0.45 21.04 -17.76
CA LEU A 76 0.30 21.93 -18.64
C LEU A 76 1.20 21.15 -19.60
N ALA A 77 1.81 20.06 -19.13
CA ALA A 77 2.70 19.21 -19.91
C ALA A 77 1.95 18.43 -21.01
N LEU A 78 0.76 17.89 -20.69
CA LEU A 78 0.06 16.97 -21.58
C LEU A 78 -1.02 17.64 -22.46
N VAL A 79 -1.79 18.59 -21.92
CA VAL A 79 -2.96 19.19 -22.59
C VAL A 79 -2.98 20.73 -22.54
N PRO A 80 -1.88 21.42 -22.92
CA PRO A 80 -1.79 22.88 -22.79
C PRO A 80 -2.89 23.63 -23.55
N GLY A 81 -3.37 23.10 -24.67
CA GLY A 81 -4.48 23.68 -25.45
C GLY A 81 -5.81 23.79 -24.70
N HIS A 82 -6.01 22.96 -23.67
CA HIS A 82 -7.24 23.00 -22.87
C HIS A 82 -7.12 23.92 -21.66
N ILE A 83 -5.97 23.94 -20.98
CA ILE A 83 -5.81 24.60 -19.68
C ILE A 83 -4.97 25.88 -19.71
N TRP A 84 -4.01 25.99 -20.62
CA TRP A 84 -3.02 27.08 -20.65
C TRP A 84 -3.23 28.07 -21.79
N GLU A 85 -3.28 27.58 -23.03
CA GLU A 85 -3.33 28.43 -24.23
C GLU A 85 -4.50 29.43 -24.23
N PRO A 86 -5.72 29.06 -23.77
CA PRO A 86 -6.86 29.97 -23.74
C PRO A 86 -6.80 31.06 -22.64
N LEU A 87 -5.87 30.96 -21.68
CA LEU A 87 -5.70 32.00 -20.67
C LEU A 87 -5.16 33.29 -21.30
N SER A 88 -5.58 34.43 -20.77
CA SER A 88 -5.02 35.73 -21.13
C SER A 88 -3.55 35.85 -20.71
N ASP A 89 -2.82 36.78 -21.31
CA ASP A 89 -1.40 37.01 -20.97
C ASP A 89 -1.22 37.40 -19.49
N SER A 90 -2.20 38.08 -18.89
CA SER A 90 -2.16 38.42 -17.47
C SER A 90 -2.30 37.17 -16.60
N GLU A 91 -3.25 36.30 -16.92
CA GLU A 91 -3.48 35.05 -16.17
C GLU A 91 -2.28 34.11 -16.31
N LYS A 92 -1.72 33.97 -17.52
CA LYS A 92 -0.50 33.20 -17.75
C LYS A 92 0.67 33.68 -16.89
N LYS A 93 0.86 35.00 -16.76
CA LYS A 93 1.90 35.58 -15.89
C LYS A 93 1.66 35.24 -14.42
N THR A 94 0.42 35.36 -13.94
CA THR A 94 0.06 35.03 -12.55
C THR A 94 0.31 33.55 -12.24
N VAL A 95 -0.16 32.65 -13.10
CA VAL A 95 0.02 31.20 -12.93
C VAL A 95 1.50 30.83 -12.98
N ALA A 96 2.25 31.35 -13.97
CA ALA A 96 3.68 31.11 -14.08
C ALA A 96 4.44 31.57 -12.83
N ALA A 97 4.13 32.76 -12.30
CA ALA A 97 4.77 33.27 -11.09
C ALA A 97 4.54 32.35 -9.88
N TYR A 98 3.32 31.85 -9.70
CA TYR A 98 2.98 30.94 -8.60
C TYR A 98 3.74 29.60 -8.69
N LEU A 99 3.80 29.01 -9.89
CA LEU A 99 4.54 27.76 -10.14
C LEU A 99 6.06 27.95 -10.03
N LEU A 100 6.58 29.09 -10.49
CA LEU A 100 8.00 29.46 -10.33
C LEU A 100 8.37 29.66 -8.86
N GLN A 101 7.47 30.20 -8.03
CA GLN A 101 7.65 30.25 -6.58
C GLN A 101 7.70 28.83 -5.99
N ALA A 102 6.73 27.98 -6.35
CA ALA A 102 6.63 26.61 -5.85
C ALA A 102 7.91 25.80 -6.06
N ARG A 103 8.48 25.84 -7.27
CA ARG A 103 9.68 25.06 -7.62
C ARG A 103 10.97 25.52 -6.92
N ASN A 104 10.96 26.71 -6.32
CA ASN A 104 12.10 27.25 -5.59
C ASN A 104 12.10 26.85 -4.11
N LEU A 105 10.98 26.34 -3.61
CA LEU A 105 10.80 25.85 -2.24
C LEU A 105 11.29 24.41 -2.09
N GLU A 106 11.49 24.01 -0.83
CA GLU A 106 11.94 22.67 -0.48
C GLU A 106 10.79 21.66 -0.38
N PHE A 107 10.97 20.52 -1.04
CA PHE A 107 10.04 19.39 -0.95
C PHE A 107 10.53 18.37 0.09
N ILE A 108 9.62 17.52 0.56
CA ILE A 108 10.00 16.42 1.46
C ILE A 108 10.93 15.44 0.72
N ASP A 109 11.87 14.87 1.46
CA ASP A 109 12.83 13.90 0.95
C ASP A 109 12.21 12.50 0.77
N ASN A 110 11.38 12.37 -0.25
CA ASN A 110 10.66 11.16 -0.66
C ASN A 110 10.08 11.35 -2.09
N ASN A 111 9.01 10.66 -2.48
CA ASN A 111 8.29 10.84 -3.75
C ASN A 111 7.91 12.30 -4.09
N TRP A 112 7.91 13.21 -3.12
CA TRP A 112 7.68 14.63 -3.36
C TRP A 112 8.69 15.27 -4.31
N LYS A 113 9.87 14.65 -4.48
CA LYS A 113 10.83 15.07 -5.51
C LYS A 113 10.20 15.09 -6.91
N PHE A 114 9.33 14.11 -7.22
CA PHE A 114 8.61 14.07 -8.49
C PHE A 114 7.55 15.15 -8.63
N PHE A 115 6.96 15.65 -7.54
CA PHE A 115 5.98 16.75 -7.63
C PHE A 115 6.62 18.01 -8.21
N ARG A 116 7.84 18.33 -7.76
CA ARG A 116 8.63 19.41 -8.33
C ARG A 116 8.95 19.17 -9.81
N VAL A 117 9.38 17.95 -10.15
CA VAL A 117 9.72 17.58 -11.54
C VAL A 117 8.50 17.75 -12.46
N LEU A 118 7.30 17.38 -12.03
CA LEU A 118 6.09 17.55 -12.83
C LEU A 118 5.72 19.02 -13.05
N ILE A 119 5.95 19.90 -12.07
CA ILE A 119 5.82 21.35 -12.23
C ILE A 119 6.81 21.84 -13.31
N ASP A 120 8.07 21.42 -13.23
CA ASP A 120 9.12 21.79 -14.19
C ASP A 120 8.76 21.32 -15.62
N LEU A 121 8.27 20.09 -15.79
CA LEU A 121 7.80 19.58 -17.11
C LEU A 121 6.68 20.44 -17.69
N GLY A 122 5.73 20.85 -16.85
CA GLY A 122 4.63 21.73 -17.25
C GLY A 122 5.13 23.10 -17.72
N LEU A 123 5.99 23.74 -16.93
CA LEU A 123 6.59 25.04 -17.25
C LEU A 123 7.41 24.99 -18.53
N GLU A 124 8.21 23.95 -18.72
CA GLU A 124 9.02 23.75 -19.92
C GLU A 124 8.13 23.59 -21.16
N ARG A 125 7.06 22.79 -21.05
CA ARG A 125 6.13 22.54 -22.16
C ARG A 125 5.46 23.82 -22.68
N VAL A 126 5.17 24.76 -21.78
CA VAL A 126 4.49 26.03 -22.10
C VAL A 126 5.46 27.20 -22.35
N GLY A 127 6.78 26.94 -22.34
CA GLY A 127 7.82 27.91 -22.69
C GLY A 127 8.13 28.94 -21.61
N VAL A 128 7.84 28.65 -20.34
CA VAL A 128 8.26 29.50 -19.22
C VAL A 128 9.71 29.17 -18.85
N PRO A 129 10.65 30.13 -18.91
CA PRO A 129 12.06 29.88 -18.66
C PRO A 129 12.35 29.69 -17.17
N PHE A 130 13.20 28.72 -16.83
CA PHE A 130 13.73 28.50 -15.48
C PHE A 130 15.07 27.73 -15.53
N ASP A 131 15.80 27.70 -14.41
CA ASP A 131 17.03 26.92 -14.27
C ASP A 131 16.74 25.42 -14.03
N HIS A 132 17.32 24.55 -14.86
CA HIS A 132 17.15 23.10 -14.79
C HIS A 132 18.07 22.42 -13.76
N GLY A 133 19.05 23.11 -13.17
CA GLY A 133 20.04 22.51 -12.27
C GLY A 133 19.40 21.80 -11.07
N LYS A 134 18.43 22.45 -10.40
CA LYS A 134 17.67 21.81 -9.31
C LYS A 134 16.80 20.64 -9.77
N THR A 135 16.35 20.63 -11.04
CA THR A 135 15.57 19.51 -11.62
C THR A 135 16.41 18.25 -11.72
N VAL A 136 17.64 18.39 -12.21
CA VAL A 136 18.60 17.28 -12.25
C VAL A 136 18.90 16.77 -10.85
N ALA A 137 19.18 17.66 -9.89
CA ALA A 137 19.47 17.28 -8.50
C ALA A 137 18.32 16.49 -7.86
N TYR A 138 17.07 16.94 -8.03
CA TYR A 138 15.91 16.25 -7.48
C TYR A 138 15.67 14.87 -8.14
N LEU A 139 15.97 14.74 -9.43
CA LEU A 139 15.93 13.45 -10.12
C LEU A 139 17.03 12.51 -9.62
N ASP A 140 18.24 13.02 -9.37
CA ASP A 140 19.35 12.24 -8.80
C ASP A 140 19.00 11.73 -7.39
N GLU A 141 18.41 12.58 -6.56
CA GLU A 141 17.89 12.20 -5.24
C GLU A 141 16.77 11.15 -5.35
N ALA A 142 15.85 11.30 -6.30
CA ALA A 142 14.79 10.31 -6.52
C ALA A 142 15.34 8.95 -6.99
N GLU A 143 16.43 8.93 -7.75
CA GLU A 143 17.12 7.70 -8.15
C GLU A 143 17.95 7.09 -7.02
N ALA A 144 18.44 7.89 -6.07
CA ALA A 144 19.18 7.41 -4.90
C ALA A 144 18.30 6.57 -3.94
N PHE A 145 16.99 6.64 -4.10
CA PHE A 145 16.02 5.80 -3.38
C PHE A 145 15.94 4.35 -3.90
N ASP A 146 16.68 3.99 -4.95
CA ASP A 146 16.74 2.64 -5.50
C ASP A 146 17.24 1.61 -4.46
N LEU A 147 16.47 0.54 -4.25
CA LEU A 147 16.84 -0.60 -3.39
C LEU A 147 17.38 -1.79 -4.19
N GLY A 148 17.43 -1.67 -5.53
CA GLY A 148 17.71 -2.77 -6.44
C GLY A 148 16.44 -3.53 -6.84
N GLU A 149 16.56 -4.32 -7.92
CA GLU A 149 15.48 -5.16 -8.47
C GLU A 149 14.18 -4.38 -8.76
N GLY A 150 14.29 -3.09 -9.11
CA GLY A 150 13.15 -2.23 -9.42
C GLY A 150 12.38 -1.72 -8.19
N TRP A 151 12.78 -2.09 -6.97
CA TRP A 151 12.19 -1.57 -5.74
C TRP A 151 12.80 -0.22 -5.35
N TYR A 152 11.98 0.64 -4.76
CA TYR A 152 12.41 1.93 -4.21
C TYR A 152 12.13 2.01 -2.72
N ARG A 153 12.87 2.85 -2.02
CA ARG A 153 12.53 3.31 -0.68
C ARG A 153 11.99 4.73 -0.76
N ASP A 154 10.78 4.96 -0.27
CA ASP A 154 10.18 6.30 -0.31
C ASP A 154 10.74 7.24 0.79
N GLY A 155 12.00 7.65 0.64
CA GLY A 155 12.75 8.46 1.60
C GLY A 155 13.59 7.64 2.60
N PRO A 156 14.21 8.26 3.62
CA PRO A 156 15.09 7.58 4.58
C PRO A 156 14.29 6.81 5.66
N VAL A 157 13.51 5.81 5.25
CA VAL A 157 12.57 5.08 6.11
C VAL A 157 12.66 3.57 5.95
N ARG A 158 12.36 2.81 7.02
CA ARG A 158 12.39 1.33 7.00
C ARG A 158 11.06 0.74 6.54
N ARG A 159 10.65 1.09 5.32
CA ARG A 159 9.42 0.57 4.70
C ARG A 159 9.42 0.70 3.18
N VAL A 160 8.65 -0.17 2.55
CA VAL A 160 8.19 -0.12 1.15
C VAL A 160 6.68 -0.27 1.17
N ASP A 161 5.93 0.44 0.33
CA ASP A 161 4.47 0.32 0.24
C ASP A 161 3.98 0.71 -1.16
N HIS A 162 2.66 0.83 -1.34
CA HIS A 162 2.05 1.16 -2.64
C HIS A 162 2.49 2.52 -3.21
N TYR A 163 3.20 3.38 -2.49
CA TYR A 163 3.86 4.55 -3.10
C TYR A 163 4.91 4.16 -4.15
N ILE A 164 5.45 2.94 -4.11
CA ILE A 164 6.38 2.48 -5.15
C ILE A 164 5.66 2.38 -6.50
N PRO A 165 4.58 1.58 -6.67
CA PRO A 165 3.85 1.55 -7.92
C PRO A 165 3.19 2.88 -8.29
N PHE A 166 2.43 3.51 -7.38
CA PHE A 166 1.57 4.66 -7.75
C PHE A 166 2.23 6.04 -7.62
N ALA A 167 3.47 6.13 -7.13
CA ALA A 167 4.22 7.38 -7.07
C ALA A 167 5.59 7.24 -7.75
N MET A 168 6.48 6.38 -7.24
CA MET A 168 7.86 6.29 -7.75
C MET A 168 7.89 5.86 -9.22
N HIS A 169 7.31 4.70 -9.54
CA HIS A 169 7.24 4.22 -10.92
C HIS A 169 6.27 5.04 -11.76
N PHE A 170 5.09 5.37 -11.22
CA PHE A 170 4.08 6.16 -11.93
C PHE A 170 4.64 7.50 -12.45
N TYR A 171 5.29 8.29 -11.58
CA TYR A 171 5.86 9.58 -11.99
C TYR A 171 7.16 9.41 -12.79
N GLY A 172 7.99 8.41 -12.49
CA GLY A 172 9.18 8.09 -13.28
C GLY A 172 8.83 7.74 -14.73
N LEU A 173 7.73 7.00 -14.95
CA LEU A 173 7.23 6.66 -16.29
C LEU A 173 6.60 7.87 -16.99
N ILE A 174 5.87 8.73 -16.29
CA ILE A 174 5.39 10.01 -16.85
C ILE A 174 6.57 10.87 -17.31
N TYR A 175 7.61 11.00 -16.47
CA TYR A 175 8.84 11.70 -16.83
C TYR A 175 9.50 11.06 -18.06
N ALA A 176 9.58 9.72 -18.10
CA ALA A 176 10.16 8.99 -19.23
C ALA A 176 9.43 9.19 -20.57
N VAL A 177 8.17 9.65 -20.54
CA VAL A 177 7.39 9.98 -21.74
C VAL A 177 7.46 11.46 -22.08
N LEU A 178 7.31 12.35 -21.10
CA LEU A 178 7.11 13.78 -21.33
C LEU A 178 8.39 14.62 -21.34
N ALA A 179 9.46 14.15 -20.70
CA ALA A 179 10.71 14.91 -20.63
C ALA A 179 11.42 14.99 -22.00
N ARG A 180 11.98 16.17 -22.30
CA ARG A 180 12.85 16.40 -23.45
C ARG A 180 14.29 16.12 -23.06
N GLY A 181 14.99 15.27 -23.81
CA GLY A 181 16.36 14.86 -23.50
C GLY A 181 16.44 13.87 -22.33
N ASP A 182 17.61 13.78 -21.69
CA ASP A 182 17.94 12.84 -20.60
C ASP A 182 17.60 11.37 -20.89
N GLU A 183 17.88 10.92 -22.12
CA GLU A 183 17.52 9.57 -22.59
C GLU A 183 18.10 8.47 -21.68
N ALA A 184 19.31 8.65 -21.15
CA ALA A 184 19.91 7.69 -20.23
C ALA A 184 19.07 7.49 -18.96
N ARG A 185 18.56 8.56 -18.34
CA ARG A 185 17.70 8.45 -17.15
C ARG A 185 16.32 7.89 -17.49
N LYS A 186 15.74 8.32 -18.61
CA LYS A 186 14.45 7.81 -19.09
C LYS A 186 14.50 6.28 -19.26
N GLN A 187 15.59 5.76 -19.83
CA GLN A 187 15.79 4.31 -19.94
C GLN A 187 15.99 3.62 -18.59
N ARG A 188 16.69 4.24 -17.63
CA ARG A 188 16.82 3.68 -16.27
C ARG A 188 15.46 3.57 -15.57
N PHE A 189 14.58 4.57 -15.67
CA PHE A 189 13.23 4.49 -15.10
C PHE A 189 12.40 3.38 -15.76
N ARG A 190 12.43 3.27 -17.10
CA ARG A 190 11.75 2.19 -17.84
C ARG A 190 12.25 0.82 -17.41
N HIS A 191 13.57 0.64 -17.34
CA HIS A 191 14.18 -0.64 -16.97
C HIS A 191 13.83 -1.07 -15.54
N ARG A 192 13.84 -0.14 -14.57
CA ARG A 192 13.41 -0.44 -13.20
C ARG A 192 11.93 -0.86 -13.14
N ALA A 193 11.06 -0.17 -13.88
CA ALA A 193 9.64 -0.52 -13.97
C ALA A 193 9.42 -1.91 -14.60
N GLU A 194 10.21 -2.26 -15.62
CA GLU A 194 10.18 -3.56 -16.26
C GLU A 194 10.48 -4.71 -15.28
N ILE A 195 11.54 -4.55 -14.48
CA ILE A 195 11.89 -5.53 -13.45
C ILE A 195 10.80 -5.60 -12.37
N PHE A 196 10.37 -4.44 -11.86
CA PHE A 196 9.39 -4.34 -10.78
C PHE A 196 8.04 -4.95 -11.13
N ALA A 197 7.61 -4.89 -12.41
CA ALA A 197 6.35 -5.46 -12.86
C ALA A 197 6.22 -6.96 -12.54
N ARG A 198 7.34 -7.70 -12.57
CA ARG A 198 7.39 -9.14 -12.26
C ARG A 198 7.13 -9.44 -10.79
N ASP A 199 7.44 -8.50 -9.90
CA ASP A 199 7.27 -8.63 -8.45
C ASP A 199 5.91 -8.12 -8.00
N ILE A 200 5.54 -6.91 -8.41
CA ILE A 200 4.33 -6.24 -7.91
C ILE A 200 3.04 -6.96 -8.32
N ARG A 201 3.08 -7.77 -9.39
CA ARG A 201 1.96 -8.65 -9.78
C ARG A 201 1.54 -9.61 -8.67
N HIS A 202 2.43 -9.90 -7.72
CA HIS A 202 2.19 -10.75 -6.56
C HIS A 202 1.54 -9.99 -5.39
N TRP A 203 1.21 -8.71 -5.55
CA TRP A 203 0.36 -7.95 -4.64
C TRP A 203 -1.10 -7.83 -5.16
N PHE A 204 -1.44 -8.51 -6.25
CA PHE A 204 -2.78 -8.53 -6.82
C PHE A 204 -3.36 -9.95 -6.80
N GLY A 205 -4.60 -10.07 -6.32
CA GLY A 205 -5.37 -11.30 -6.30
C GLY A 205 -5.94 -11.65 -7.69
N PRO A 206 -6.41 -12.90 -7.87
CA PRO A 206 -6.95 -13.35 -9.14
C PRO A 206 -8.24 -12.63 -9.54
N ASP A 207 -8.98 -12.08 -8.58
CA ASP A 207 -10.19 -11.27 -8.76
C ASP A 207 -9.90 -9.78 -9.01
N GLY A 208 -8.65 -9.34 -8.84
CA GLY A 208 -8.23 -7.94 -8.97
C GLY A 208 -8.04 -7.20 -7.65
N ALA A 209 -8.34 -7.79 -6.50
CA ALA A 209 -8.06 -7.17 -5.21
C ALA A 209 -6.56 -6.88 -5.05
N ALA A 210 -6.20 -5.69 -4.57
CA ALA A 210 -4.81 -5.40 -4.22
C ALA A 210 -4.54 -5.71 -2.74
N LEU A 211 -3.30 -6.04 -2.40
CA LEU A 211 -2.87 -6.26 -1.02
C LEU A 211 -3.14 -5.00 -0.20
N ALA A 212 -3.99 -5.11 0.83
CA ALA A 212 -4.16 -4.02 1.79
C ALA A 212 -2.90 -3.91 2.65
N PHE A 213 -2.00 -3.00 2.28
CA PHE A 213 -0.68 -2.89 2.91
C PHE A 213 -0.13 -1.45 2.85
N GLY A 214 0.37 -0.97 3.99
CA GLY A 214 0.99 0.34 4.12
C GLY A 214 0.01 1.50 4.21
N ARG A 215 0.52 2.72 4.09
CA ARG A 215 -0.23 3.97 4.27
C ARG A 215 -1.13 4.32 3.08
N SER A 216 -2.01 5.31 3.29
CA SER A 216 -2.83 5.93 2.23
C SER A 216 -3.75 4.98 1.47
N GLN A 217 -4.24 3.95 2.16
CA GLN A 217 -5.20 2.97 1.62
C GLN A 217 -6.46 3.64 1.03
N THR A 218 -6.81 4.84 1.51
CA THR A 218 -7.92 5.63 0.98
C THR A 218 -7.79 6.03 -0.50
N TYR A 219 -6.62 5.82 -1.12
CA TYR A 219 -6.40 6.07 -2.55
C TYR A 219 -6.84 4.90 -3.43
N ARG A 220 -7.21 3.76 -2.83
CA ARG A 220 -7.94 2.65 -3.46
C ARG A 220 -7.30 2.13 -4.75
N PHE A 221 -7.96 2.37 -5.88
CA PHE A 221 -7.53 1.90 -7.20
C PHE A 221 -6.30 2.63 -7.75
N ALA A 222 -5.76 3.64 -7.04
CA ALA A 222 -4.45 4.21 -7.36
C ALA A 222 -3.35 3.14 -7.41
N ALA A 223 -3.43 2.08 -6.59
CA ALA A 223 -2.48 0.97 -6.58
C ALA A 223 -2.34 0.30 -7.96
N GLY A 224 -3.43 0.20 -8.72
CA GLY A 224 -3.42 -0.32 -10.10
C GLY A 224 -2.93 0.67 -11.16
N GLY A 225 -2.68 1.94 -10.79
CA GLY A 225 -2.23 2.97 -11.74
C GLY A 225 -0.86 2.68 -12.37
N PHE A 226 -0.04 1.84 -11.73
CA PHE A 226 1.23 1.36 -12.30
C PHE A 226 1.01 0.58 -13.61
N TRP A 227 0.02 -0.31 -13.67
CA TRP A 227 -0.30 -1.06 -14.89
C TRP A 227 -0.67 -0.11 -16.04
N GLY A 228 -1.39 0.95 -15.71
CA GLY A 228 -1.70 1.99 -16.67
C GLY A 228 -0.50 2.85 -17.08
N ALA A 229 0.41 3.13 -16.16
CA ALA A 229 1.64 3.87 -16.47
C ALA A 229 2.59 3.09 -17.39
N LEU A 230 2.63 1.75 -17.28
CA LEU A 230 3.35 0.90 -18.24
C LEU A 230 2.79 1.07 -19.66
N ALA A 231 1.46 1.03 -19.81
CA ALA A 231 0.80 1.28 -21.09
C ALA A 231 1.08 2.69 -21.61
N PHE A 232 0.97 3.71 -20.75
CA PHE A 232 1.28 5.11 -21.12
C PHE A 232 2.72 5.29 -21.61
N ALA A 233 3.67 4.55 -21.03
CA ALA A 233 5.06 4.56 -21.44
C ALA A 233 5.36 3.70 -22.68
N GLY A 234 4.37 2.96 -23.21
CA GLY A 234 4.58 1.97 -24.27
C GLY A 234 5.54 0.85 -23.84
N LEU A 235 5.52 0.47 -22.56
CA LEU A 235 6.43 -0.51 -21.97
C LEU A 235 5.70 -1.83 -21.67
N GLU A 236 5.91 -2.82 -22.53
CA GLU A 236 5.40 -4.19 -22.34
C GLU A 236 6.26 -4.98 -21.34
N ALA A 237 6.21 -4.58 -20.06
CA ALA A 237 6.99 -5.23 -18.99
C ALA A 237 6.56 -6.68 -18.69
N LEU A 238 5.32 -7.00 -19.06
CA LEU A 238 4.67 -8.30 -19.12
C LEU A 238 3.83 -8.31 -20.41
N PRO A 239 3.41 -9.47 -20.94
CA PRO A 239 2.53 -9.50 -22.12
C PRO A 239 1.35 -8.55 -21.96
N TRP A 240 0.99 -7.79 -22.99
CA TRP A 240 -0.10 -6.80 -22.90
C TRP A 240 -1.40 -7.38 -22.35
N ALA A 241 -1.70 -8.63 -22.70
CA ALA A 241 -2.85 -9.38 -22.19
C ALA A 241 -2.84 -9.51 -20.65
N GLU A 242 -1.68 -9.76 -20.04
CA GLU A 242 -1.52 -9.82 -18.58
C GLU A 242 -1.64 -8.43 -17.95
N ILE A 243 -0.97 -7.41 -18.50
CA ILE A 243 -1.07 -6.02 -18.00
C ILE A 243 -2.54 -5.55 -18.01
N LYS A 244 -3.24 -5.77 -19.13
CA LYS A 244 -4.66 -5.46 -19.27
C LYS A 244 -5.51 -6.26 -18.28
N GLY A 245 -5.20 -7.55 -18.11
CA GLY A 245 -5.87 -8.41 -17.12
C GLY A 245 -5.77 -7.88 -15.69
N TYR A 246 -4.57 -7.52 -15.22
CA TYR A 246 -4.39 -6.94 -13.89
C TYR A 246 -5.13 -5.60 -13.75
N TYR A 247 -5.02 -4.73 -14.75
CA TYR A 247 -5.68 -3.43 -14.76
C TYR A 247 -7.22 -3.56 -14.71
N MET A 248 -7.81 -4.36 -15.60
CA MET A 248 -9.26 -4.44 -15.75
C MET A 248 -9.95 -5.20 -14.62
N ARG A 249 -9.34 -6.25 -14.08
CA ARG A 249 -9.88 -6.92 -12.88
C ARG A 249 -9.84 -5.99 -11.67
N HIS A 250 -8.77 -5.22 -11.51
CA HIS A 250 -8.63 -4.30 -10.38
C HIS A 250 -9.76 -3.26 -10.31
N ILE A 251 -10.09 -2.61 -11.43
CA ILE A 251 -11.16 -1.62 -11.44
C ILE A 251 -12.55 -2.26 -11.27
N ARG A 252 -12.76 -3.47 -11.81
CA ARG A 252 -14.01 -4.22 -11.59
C ARG A 252 -14.20 -4.56 -10.11
N TRP A 253 -13.14 -5.02 -9.45
CA TRP A 253 -13.18 -5.31 -8.02
C TRP A 253 -13.56 -4.07 -7.19
N TRP A 254 -12.89 -2.94 -7.43
CA TRP A 254 -13.22 -1.68 -6.75
C TRP A 254 -14.63 -1.17 -7.04
N SER A 255 -15.13 -1.37 -8.27
CA SER A 255 -16.48 -0.95 -8.65
C SER A 255 -17.60 -1.72 -7.94
N ALA A 256 -17.30 -2.91 -7.41
CA ALA A 256 -18.24 -3.73 -6.66
C ALA A 256 -18.33 -3.35 -5.17
N LEU A 257 -17.44 -2.49 -4.69
CA LEU A 257 -17.36 -2.09 -3.28
C LEU A 257 -18.08 -0.76 -3.03
N PRO A 258 -18.70 -0.58 -1.84
CA PRO A 258 -19.41 0.64 -1.48
C PRO A 258 -18.44 1.78 -1.09
N ILE A 259 -17.60 2.23 -2.02
CA ILE A 259 -16.50 3.17 -1.76
C ILE A 259 -16.87 4.66 -1.78
N ALA A 260 -18.12 4.98 -2.08
CA ALA A 260 -18.63 6.34 -2.15
C ALA A 260 -19.61 6.64 -1.01
N ASP A 261 -19.73 7.92 -0.66
CA ASP A 261 -20.82 8.44 0.15
C ASP A 261 -22.14 8.47 -0.65
N ARG A 262 -23.25 8.82 0.02
CA ARG A 262 -24.61 8.78 -0.57
C ARG A 262 -24.79 9.68 -1.79
N ASP A 263 -23.94 10.68 -1.95
CA ASP A 263 -23.90 11.62 -3.07
C ASP A 263 -23.00 11.16 -4.24
N GLY A 264 -22.35 9.99 -4.12
CA GLY A 264 -21.46 9.44 -5.14
C GLY A 264 -20.02 9.95 -5.06
N VAL A 265 -19.68 10.76 -4.05
CA VAL A 265 -18.32 11.24 -3.81
C VAL A 265 -17.49 10.14 -3.14
N LEU A 266 -16.23 9.96 -3.57
CA LEU A 266 -15.35 8.97 -2.93
C LEU A 266 -15.12 9.36 -1.46
N SER A 267 -15.41 8.43 -0.53
CA SER A 267 -15.31 8.68 0.92
C SER A 267 -13.89 8.41 1.45
N ILE A 268 -13.57 8.84 2.68
CA ILE A 268 -12.39 8.35 3.39
C ILE A 268 -12.67 6.92 3.89
N GLY A 269 -11.78 5.98 3.57
CA GLY A 269 -11.96 4.58 3.93
C GLY A 269 -11.05 3.63 3.14
N TYR A 270 -11.48 2.39 2.97
CA TYR A 270 -10.87 1.45 2.03
C TYR A 270 -11.97 0.83 1.16
N GLY A 271 -12.50 -0.35 1.51
CA GLY A 271 -13.60 -1.01 0.79
C GLY A 271 -14.97 -0.39 1.07
N TYR A 272 -15.08 0.41 2.14
CA TYR A 272 -16.27 1.18 2.51
C TYR A 272 -15.85 2.43 3.31
N PRO A 273 -16.75 3.39 3.60
CA PRO A 273 -16.43 4.55 4.43
C PRO A 273 -15.97 4.11 5.83
N ASN A 274 -14.74 4.44 6.19
CA ASN A 274 -14.14 4.02 7.46
C ASN A 274 -13.09 5.04 7.93
N LEU A 275 -13.44 5.88 8.91
CA LEU A 275 -12.54 6.92 9.44
C LEU A 275 -11.38 6.37 10.28
N LEU A 276 -11.39 5.10 10.68
CA LEU A 276 -10.20 4.47 11.25
C LEU A 276 -9.04 4.42 10.24
N MET A 277 -9.35 4.46 8.95
CA MET A 277 -8.37 4.53 7.86
C MET A 277 -7.88 5.94 7.53
N SER A 278 -8.40 6.98 8.19
CA SER A 278 -7.93 8.35 7.93
C SER A 278 -6.49 8.53 8.39
N GLU A 279 -5.72 9.24 7.59
CA GLU A 279 -4.40 9.74 7.92
C GLU A 279 -4.45 11.22 8.29
N SER A 280 -3.45 11.69 9.04
CA SER A 280 -3.39 13.10 9.52
C SER A 280 -3.36 14.16 8.42
N TYR A 281 -3.09 13.76 7.18
CA TYR A 281 -3.06 14.63 6.00
C TYR A 281 -4.24 14.42 5.06
N ASN A 282 -5.25 13.63 5.45
CA ASN A 282 -6.43 13.45 4.61
C ASN A 282 -7.41 14.62 4.72
N SER A 283 -7.93 15.02 3.58
CA SER A 283 -9.10 15.89 3.44
C SER A 283 -10.18 15.16 2.63
N PRO A 284 -11.40 15.71 2.45
CA PRO A 284 -12.42 15.12 1.58
C PRO A 284 -11.97 14.91 0.13
N GLY A 285 -11.03 15.73 -0.37
CA GLY A 285 -10.43 15.54 -1.69
C GLY A 285 -9.51 14.32 -1.76
N SER A 286 -9.17 13.72 -0.62
CA SER A 286 -8.05 12.78 -0.57
C SER A 286 -8.17 11.50 -1.36
N PRO A 287 -9.34 10.86 -1.33
CA PRO A 287 -9.63 9.70 -2.14
C PRO A 287 -9.38 9.85 -3.64
N TYR A 288 -9.43 11.07 -4.18
CA TYR A 288 -9.33 11.31 -5.62
C TYR A 288 -7.94 11.10 -6.21
N TRP A 289 -6.91 10.83 -5.40
CA TRP A 289 -5.67 10.23 -5.92
C TRP A 289 -5.91 8.93 -6.68
N ALA A 290 -7.03 8.24 -6.41
CA ALA A 290 -7.47 7.07 -7.16
C ALA A 290 -7.53 7.33 -8.67
N LEU A 291 -7.81 8.56 -9.10
CA LEU A 291 -7.93 8.92 -10.51
C LEU A 291 -6.63 8.81 -11.32
N LYS A 292 -5.47 8.66 -10.68
CA LYS A 292 -4.22 8.25 -11.34
C LYS A 292 -4.38 6.97 -12.18
N PHE A 293 -5.28 6.09 -11.77
CA PHE A 293 -5.58 4.86 -12.48
C PHE A 293 -5.95 5.11 -13.95
N PHE A 294 -6.61 6.23 -14.26
CA PHE A 294 -7.11 6.55 -15.60
C PHE A 294 -6.05 7.09 -16.57
N LEU A 295 -4.76 7.07 -16.22
CA LEU A 295 -3.67 7.51 -17.10
C LEU A 295 -3.70 6.88 -18.52
N PRO A 296 -4.06 5.60 -18.73
CA PRO A 296 -4.17 5.00 -20.06
C PRO A 296 -5.22 5.61 -20.98
N LEU A 297 -6.17 6.40 -20.45
CA LEU A 297 -7.14 7.10 -21.30
C LEU A 297 -6.48 8.12 -22.24
N ALA A 298 -5.21 8.46 -22.02
CA ALA A 298 -4.42 9.28 -22.94
C ALA A 298 -4.01 8.56 -24.24
N LEU A 299 -4.20 7.24 -24.31
CA LEU A 299 -3.77 6.40 -25.44
C LEU A 299 -4.88 6.25 -26.48
N PRO A 300 -4.54 6.12 -27.78
CA PRO A 300 -5.52 5.88 -28.83
C PRO A 300 -6.13 4.47 -28.73
N GLU A 301 -7.33 4.27 -29.27
CA GLU A 301 -8.08 3.01 -29.19
C GLU A 301 -7.34 1.80 -29.79
N ASP A 302 -6.43 2.04 -30.75
CA ASP A 302 -5.64 1.01 -31.44
C ASP A 302 -4.32 0.66 -30.72
N HIS A 303 -4.03 1.28 -29.57
CA HIS A 303 -2.84 0.97 -28.79
C HIS A 303 -2.81 -0.52 -28.36
N PRO A 304 -1.66 -1.23 -28.43
CA PRO A 304 -1.55 -2.66 -28.10
C PRO A 304 -2.19 -3.07 -26.77
N PHE A 305 -2.03 -2.24 -25.74
CA PHE A 305 -2.70 -2.42 -24.44
C PHE A 305 -4.23 -2.53 -24.54
N TRP A 306 -4.88 -1.70 -25.36
CA TRP A 306 -6.33 -1.69 -25.49
C TRP A 306 -6.86 -2.83 -26.36
N VAL A 307 -6.15 -3.15 -27.45
CA VAL A 307 -6.58 -4.20 -28.37
C VAL A 307 -6.25 -5.61 -27.90
N ALA A 308 -5.35 -5.77 -26.92
CA ALA A 308 -5.04 -7.06 -26.31
C ALA A 308 -6.27 -7.70 -25.66
N GLU A 309 -6.40 -9.02 -25.77
CA GLU A 309 -7.39 -9.79 -25.02
C GLU A 309 -6.96 -9.89 -23.54
N GLU A 310 -7.88 -9.71 -22.60
CA GLU A 310 -7.56 -9.80 -21.17
C GLU A 310 -7.17 -11.23 -20.77
N ALA A 311 -5.96 -11.44 -20.27
CA ALA A 311 -5.53 -12.74 -19.74
C ALA A 311 -5.88 -12.89 -18.24
N PRO A 312 -6.19 -14.11 -17.76
CA PRO A 312 -6.28 -14.39 -16.33
C PRO A 312 -4.92 -14.20 -15.64
N GLN A 313 -4.92 -14.16 -14.30
CA GLN A 313 -3.66 -14.19 -13.56
C GLN A 313 -2.89 -15.49 -13.85
N PRO A 314 -1.58 -15.44 -14.10
CA PRO A 314 -0.76 -16.65 -14.20
C PRO A 314 -0.75 -17.45 -12.90
N GLN A 315 -0.48 -18.76 -12.99
CA GLN A 315 -0.38 -19.63 -11.82
C GLN A 315 1.04 -19.63 -11.24
N PHE A 316 1.15 -19.60 -9.91
CA PHE A 316 2.42 -19.61 -9.19
C PHE A 316 2.41 -20.70 -8.10
N PRO A 317 2.87 -21.93 -8.42
CA PRO A 317 2.75 -23.06 -7.50
C PRO A 317 3.76 -23.02 -6.34
N GLN A 318 4.80 -22.19 -6.44
CA GLN A 318 5.84 -22.06 -5.43
C GLN A 318 5.79 -20.67 -4.78
N PRO A 319 6.15 -20.55 -3.49
CA PRO A 319 6.34 -19.25 -2.86
C PRO A 319 7.32 -18.37 -3.63
N VAL A 320 7.01 -17.07 -3.72
CA VAL A 320 7.81 -16.08 -4.46
C VAL A 320 8.45 -15.10 -3.47
N PRO A 321 9.78 -15.13 -3.29
CA PRO A 321 10.48 -14.15 -2.46
C PRO A 321 10.59 -12.79 -3.15
N LEU A 322 10.06 -11.76 -2.51
CA LEU A 322 10.21 -10.35 -2.89
C LEU A 322 11.30 -9.74 -2.00
N LYS A 323 12.55 -10.09 -2.29
CA LYS A 323 13.68 -9.90 -1.36
C LYS A 323 13.87 -8.45 -0.91
N PRO A 324 13.88 -7.44 -1.81
CA PRO A 324 14.08 -6.06 -1.38
C PRO A 324 13.01 -5.58 -0.40
N ALA A 325 11.77 -6.06 -0.56
CA ALA A 325 10.64 -5.74 0.29
C ALA A 325 10.61 -6.53 1.61
N GLY A 326 11.40 -7.60 1.76
CA GLY A 326 11.30 -8.48 2.94
C GLY A 326 9.96 -9.22 3.00
N MET A 327 9.46 -9.63 1.84
CA MET A 327 8.17 -10.29 1.71
C MET A 327 8.27 -11.61 0.95
N VAL A 328 7.32 -12.50 1.19
CA VAL A 328 7.20 -13.78 0.46
C VAL A 328 5.73 -14.00 0.12
N ALA A 329 5.41 -14.07 -1.17
CA ALA A 329 4.05 -14.25 -1.65
C ALA A 329 3.73 -15.73 -1.91
N MET A 330 2.55 -16.17 -1.50
CA MET A 330 1.98 -17.48 -1.76
C MET A 330 0.64 -17.32 -2.46
N HIS A 331 0.40 -18.10 -3.52
CA HIS A 331 -0.85 -18.07 -4.26
C HIS A 331 -1.73 -19.22 -3.77
N THR A 332 -2.90 -18.88 -3.24
CA THR A 332 -3.90 -19.85 -2.78
C THR A 332 -5.21 -19.63 -3.55
N PRO A 333 -6.14 -20.59 -3.57
CA PRO A 333 -7.41 -20.43 -4.27
C PRO A 333 -8.12 -19.10 -3.95
N GLY A 334 -8.29 -18.25 -4.97
CA GLY A 334 -8.96 -16.94 -4.84
C GLY A 334 -8.16 -15.86 -4.10
N ASN A 335 -6.87 -16.07 -3.79
CA ASN A 335 -6.15 -15.18 -2.87
C ASN A 335 -4.63 -15.17 -3.13
N VAL A 336 -3.98 -14.05 -2.80
CA VAL A 336 -2.54 -14.01 -2.60
C VAL A 336 -2.26 -13.64 -1.15
N VAL A 337 -1.50 -14.50 -0.47
CA VAL A 337 -1.07 -14.33 0.92
C VAL A 337 0.38 -13.91 0.93
N VAL A 338 0.71 -12.81 1.60
CA VAL A 338 2.06 -12.26 1.64
C VAL A 338 2.57 -12.23 3.07
N LEU A 339 3.61 -13.02 3.36
CA LEU A 339 4.35 -12.97 4.61
C LEU A 339 5.26 -11.73 4.59
N SER A 340 5.38 -11.03 5.72
CA SER A 340 6.08 -9.74 5.78
C SER A 340 6.99 -9.58 7.01
N SER A 341 8.20 -9.10 6.77
CA SER A 341 9.20 -8.73 7.76
C SER A 341 10.05 -7.54 7.30
N GLY A 342 10.62 -6.78 8.24
CA GLY A 342 11.49 -5.64 7.94
C GLY A 342 10.78 -4.32 7.61
N GLN A 343 9.46 -4.28 7.74
CA GLN A 343 8.60 -3.10 7.57
C GLN A 343 8.25 -2.48 8.93
N GLN A 344 8.38 -1.16 9.09
CA GLN A 344 7.95 -0.47 10.31
C GLN A 344 7.58 1.01 10.08
N HIS A 345 6.63 1.50 10.87
CA HIS A 345 6.21 2.89 10.92
C HIS A 345 5.61 3.23 12.29
N ASP A 346 5.86 4.42 12.83
CA ASP A 346 5.49 4.83 14.19
C ASP A 346 4.55 6.06 14.26
N LYS A 347 4.39 6.81 13.16
CA LYS A 347 3.67 8.11 13.15
C LYS A 347 2.27 8.12 12.53
N MET A 348 1.68 6.97 12.21
CA MET A 348 0.39 6.88 11.50
C MET A 348 -0.65 6.12 12.32
N ARG A 349 -1.92 6.44 12.10
CA ARG A 349 -3.02 5.68 12.71
C ARG A 349 -2.98 4.26 12.16
N GLY A 350 -3.04 3.26 13.04
CA GLY A 350 -2.95 1.85 12.68
C GLY A 350 -1.62 1.47 12.00
N ALA A 351 -0.51 2.15 12.34
CA ALA A 351 0.77 1.90 11.69
C ALA A 351 1.29 0.47 11.91
N ASN A 352 1.02 -0.11 13.09
CA ASN A 352 1.40 -1.48 13.41
C ASN A 352 0.67 -2.48 12.52
N GLU A 353 -0.60 -2.25 12.24
CA GLU A 353 -1.44 -3.10 11.40
C GLU A 353 -1.14 -2.92 9.91
N LYS A 354 -0.69 -1.73 9.52
CA LYS A 354 -0.30 -1.41 8.14
C LYS A 354 1.07 -1.96 7.74
N TYR A 355 1.99 -2.11 8.70
CA TYR A 355 3.39 -2.44 8.40
C TYR A 355 3.92 -3.65 9.17
N SER A 356 3.46 -3.91 10.40
CA SER A 356 4.15 -4.81 11.33
C SER A 356 3.49 -6.18 11.49
N LYS A 357 2.36 -6.46 10.82
CA LYS A 357 1.79 -7.81 10.75
C LYS A 357 2.74 -8.81 10.12
N PHE A 358 2.61 -10.08 10.50
CA PHE A 358 3.39 -11.17 9.95
C PHE A 358 2.89 -11.61 8.57
N VAL A 359 1.61 -11.36 8.28
CA VAL A 359 0.96 -11.81 7.06
C VAL A 359 -0.13 -10.83 6.64
N TYR A 360 -0.29 -10.67 5.32
CA TYR A 360 -1.33 -9.88 4.67
C TYR A 360 -1.99 -10.72 3.57
N SER A 361 -3.19 -10.33 3.13
CA SER A 361 -3.95 -11.05 2.12
C SER A 361 -4.69 -10.09 1.19
N THR A 362 -4.80 -10.46 -0.08
CA THR A 362 -5.62 -9.71 -1.06
C THR A 362 -7.11 -9.92 -0.84
N ARG A 363 -7.51 -11.10 -0.32
CA ARG A 363 -8.91 -11.46 -0.06
C ARG A 363 -9.37 -11.12 1.36
N TYR A 364 -8.50 -11.22 2.35
CA TYR A 364 -8.81 -11.01 3.78
C TYR A 364 -8.04 -9.79 4.30
N ALA A 365 -8.49 -8.59 3.94
CA ALA A 365 -7.84 -7.36 4.42
C ALA A 365 -7.83 -7.33 5.96
N PHE A 366 -6.84 -6.65 6.53
CA PHE A 366 -6.60 -6.69 7.97
C PHE A 366 -7.65 -5.94 8.80
N ASN A 367 -7.67 -6.19 10.12
CA ASN A 367 -8.35 -5.31 11.08
C ASN A 367 -7.38 -4.28 11.67
N ILE A 368 -7.88 -3.09 12.00
CA ILE A 368 -7.21 -2.11 12.88
C ILE A 368 -7.70 -2.30 14.32
N GLU A 369 -6.78 -2.29 15.29
CA GLU A 369 -7.17 -2.28 16.70
C GLU A 369 -7.82 -0.94 17.08
N ALA A 370 -9.06 -0.98 17.58
CA ALA A 370 -9.85 0.22 17.88
C ALA A 370 -9.68 0.72 19.32
N ASP A 371 -9.22 -0.13 20.23
CA ASP A 371 -9.09 0.16 21.66
C ASP A 371 -7.79 -0.46 22.19
N ASP A 372 -6.80 0.37 22.48
CA ASP A 372 -5.47 -0.03 22.95
C ASP A 372 -5.44 -0.46 24.43
N ARG A 373 -6.59 -0.39 25.12
CA ARG A 373 -6.75 -0.77 26.53
C ARG A 373 -7.70 -1.94 26.71
N ASN A 374 -7.95 -2.71 25.66
CA ASN A 374 -8.83 -3.85 25.71
C ASN A 374 -8.19 -5.09 25.07
N PHE A 375 -7.17 -5.63 25.76
CA PHE A 375 -6.46 -6.82 25.30
C PHE A 375 -7.39 -8.00 24.99
N THR A 376 -8.42 -8.24 25.81
CA THR A 376 -9.36 -9.36 25.61
C THR A 376 -10.17 -9.24 24.31
N ALA A 377 -10.46 -8.01 23.88
CA ALA A 377 -11.21 -7.72 22.65
C ALA A 377 -10.33 -7.39 21.43
N ALA A 378 -9.00 -7.38 21.60
CA ALA A 378 -8.08 -7.12 20.50
C ALA A 378 -8.08 -8.28 19.50
N SER A 379 -7.97 -7.96 18.22
CA SER A 379 -8.11 -8.93 17.14
C SER A 379 -6.78 -9.66 16.86
N PHE A 380 -5.68 -8.92 16.75
CA PHE A 380 -4.36 -9.42 16.36
C PHE A 380 -4.37 -10.34 15.13
N ASP A 381 -5.22 -10.06 14.13
CA ASP A 381 -5.19 -10.82 12.87
C ASP A 381 -3.79 -10.70 12.24
N GLY A 382 -3.19 -11.84 11.91
CA GLY A 382 -1.82 -11.91 11.42
C GLY A 382 -0.74 -11.39 12.40
N MET A 383 -1.02 -11.28 13.70
CA MET A 383 -0.11 -10.72 14.72
C MET A 383 -0.09 -11.53 16.01
N LEU A 384 0.94 -11.30 16.84
CA LEU A 384 1.06 -11.76 18.22
C LEU A 384 0.98 -10.53 19.14
N GLY A 385 -0.06 -10.50 19.97
CA GLY A 385 -0.25 -9.54 21.04
C GLY A 385 0.18 -10.13 22.39
N LEU A 386 0.83 -9.31 23.21
CA LEU A 386 1.26 -9.66 24.57
C LEU A 386 0.77 -8.63 25.58
N SER A 387 0.39 -9.07 26.78
CA SER A 387 -0.03 -8.21 27.88
C SER A 387 0.61 -8.68 29.20
N ASP A 388 1.05 -7.75 30.03
CA ASP A 388 1.54 -8.01 31.40
C ASP A 388 0.53 -7.60 32.49
N ASP A 389 -0.60 -7.00 32.11
CA ASP A 389 -1.65 -6.53 33.04
C ASP A 389 -3.08 -6.95 32.67
N GLY A 390 -3.26 -7.63 31.53
CA GLY A 390 -4.55 -8.08 31.00
C GLY A 390 -5.41 -6.97 30.36
N VAL A 391 -4.91 -5.74 30.29
CA VAL A 391 -5.63 -4.54 29.83
C VAL A 391 -4.94 -3.94 28.62
N HIS A 392 -3.70 -3.51 28.80
CA HIS A 392 -2.87 -2.93 27.75
C HIS A 392 -2.13 -4.04 27.02
N PHE A 393 -1.74 -3.77 25.79
CA PHE A 393 -1.02 -4.76 25.00
C PHE A 393 0.08 -4.16 24.16
N ARG A 394 1.04 -5.02 23.82
CA ARG A 394 2.12 -4.73 22.90
C ARG A 394 2.18 -5.78 21.81
N MET A 395 2.68 -5.38 20.66
CA MET A 395 2.86 -6.23 19.50
C MET A 395 4.18 -5.87 18.83
N ARG A 396 4.49 -6.48 17.68
CA ARG A 396 5.66 -6.07 16.90
C ARG A 396 5.41 -4.67 16.36
N GLU A 397 6.20 -3.69 16.80
CA GLU A 397 6.13 -2.30 16.31
C GLU A 397 7.41 -1.94 15.54
N THR A 398 8.54 -2.32 16.10
CA THR A 398 9.87 -2.12 15.53
C THR A 398 10.69 -3.41 15.65
N MET A 399 11.76 -3.50 14.86
CA MET A 399 12.66 -4.65 14.83
C MET A 399 14.10 -4.20 15.09
N GLU A 400 14.86 -5.04 15.79
CA GLU A 400 16.31 -4.93 15.91
C GLU A 400 17.00 -5.56 14.70
N GLU A 401 16.38 -6.60 14.13
CA GLU A 401 16.90 -7.35 13.00
C GLU A 401 15.75 -7.88 12.11
N ALA A 402 15.98 -7.90 10.80
CA ALA A 402 15.09 -8.51 9.83
C ALA A 402 15.91 -9.14 8.71
N LEU A 403 15.72 -10.44 8.50
CA LEU A 403 16.44 -11.23 7.50
C LEU A 403 15.46 -11.95 6.57
N ILE A 404 15.92 -12.23 5.36
CA ILE A 404 15.26 -13.13 4.42
C ILE A 404 16.26 -14.22 4.00
N SER A 405 15.81 -15.47 3.92
CA SER A 405 16.60 -16.60 3.44
C SER A 405 15.75 -17.45 2.51
N GLY A 406 15.99 -17.33 1.20
CA GLY A 406 15.11 -17.93 0.19
C GLY A 406 13.69 -17.37 0.34
N ASP A 407 12.75 -18.24 0.69
CA ASP A 407 11.32 -17.97 0.90
C ASP A 407 10.93 -17.89 2.39
N ARG A 408 11.90 -17.79 3.31
CA ARG A 408 11.65 -17.70 4.76
C ARG A 408 12.05 -16.32 5.27
N LEU A 409 11.32 -15.83 6.26
CA LEU A 409 11.61 -14.54 6.90
C LEU A 409 11.96 -14.73 8.37
N TYR A 410 12.83 -13.86 8.88
CA TYR A 410 13.18 -13.76 10.30
C TYR A 410 13.08 -12.31 10.76
N SER A 411 12.71 -12.12 12.03
CA SER A 411 12.88 -10.84 12.73
C SER A 411 13.15 -11.03 14.21
N ARG A 412 13.96 -10.14 14.78
CA ARG A 412 14.16 -10.00 16.22
C ARG A 412 13.61 -8.66 16.68
N TRP A 413 12.78 -8.66 17.71
CA TRP A 413 12.07 -7.47 18.19
C TRP A 413 11.84 -7.50 19.70
N ARG A 414 11.49 -6.34 20.26
CA ARG A 414 11.31 -6.13 21.69
C ARG A 414 10.01 -5.37 21.98
N PRO A 415 8.97 -6.03 22.50
CA PRO A 415 7.80 -5.32 22.99
C PRO A 415 8.13 -4.52 24.26
N TRP A 416 9.02 -5.04 25.12
CA TRP A 416 9.61 -4.32 26.26
C TRP A 416 11.14 -4.43 26.19
N ASN A 417 11.85 -3.53 26.88
CA ASN A 417 13.32 -3.52 26.88
C ASN A 417 13.95 -4.85 27.34
N ASP A 418 13.25 -5.62 28.17
CA ASP A 418 13.69 -6.88 28.77
C ASP A 418 12.97 -8.13 28.22
N VAL A 419 12.05 -7.97 27.26
CA VAL A 419 11.39 -9.09 26.57
C VAL A 419 11.93 -9.17 25.15
N THR A 420 12.57 -10.28 24.80
CA THR A 420 13.11 -10.50 23.45
C THR A 420 12.23 -11.51 22.72
N ILE A 421 11.83 -11.18 21.49
CA ILE A 421 11.11 -12.12 20.63
C ILE A 421 11.85 -12.29 19.31
N GLU A 422 12.20 -13.52 19.00
CA GLU A 422 12.63 -13.92 17.67
C GLU A 422 11.43 -14.54 16.95
N THR A 423 11.24 -14.20 15.68
CA THR A 423 10.11 -14.67 14.88
C THR A 423 10.57 -15.17 13.53
N TRP A 424 10.17 -16.38 13.17
CA TRP A 424 10.35 -16.96 11.84
C TRP A 424 9.01 -17.13 11.15
N LEU A 425 8.96 -16.81 9.86
CA LEU A 425 7.78 -16.98 9.00
C LEU A 425 8.15 -17.93 7.87
N ILE A 426 7.37 -19.00 7.72
CA ILE A 426 7.62 -20.07 6.75
C ILE A 426 6.37 -20.27 5.89
N PRO A 427 6.49 -20.17 4.56
CA PRO A 427 5.39 -20.50 3.67
C PRO A 427 5.11 -22.01 3.68
N ALA A 428 3.84 -22.41 3.77
CA ALA A 428 3.42 -23.81 3.72
C ALA A 428 2.06 -23.95 3.00
N PRO A 429 1.92 -23.50 1.74
CA PRO A 429 0.62 -23.26 1.12
C PRO A 429 -0.32 -24.49 1.21
N PRO A 430 -1.61 -24.29 1.55
CA PRO A 430 -2.29 -23.02 1.77
C PRO A 430 -2.08 -22.41 3.18
N TRP A 431 -1.34 -23.11 4.04
CA TRP A 431 -0.96 -22.63 5.36
C TRP A 431 0.24 -21.68 5.30
N HIS A 432 0.47 -21.00 6.41
CA HIS A 432 1.77 -20.46 6.75
C HIS A 432 2.06 -20.76 8.21
N ILE A 433 3.35 -20.88 8.53
CA ILE A 433 3.81 -21.17 9.89
C ILE A 433 4.50 -19.93 10.45
N ARG A 434 4.14 -19.57 11.67
CA ARG A 434 4.73 -18.50 12.47
C ARG A 434 5.35 -19.13 13.71
N ILE A 435 6.63 -18.88 13.92
CA ILE A 435 7.38 -19.42 15.06
C ILE A 435 7.86 -18.24 15.88
N HIS A 436 7.56 -18.22 17.18
CA HIS A 436 8.03 -17.21 18.11
C HIS A 436 8.86 -17.85 19.22
N ARG A 437 10.11 -17.42 19.38
CA ARG A 437 10.87 -17.66 20.59
C ARG A 437 10.74 -16.45 21.49
N VAL A 438 10.04 -16.60 22.60
CA VAL A 438 9.78 -15.52 23.57
C VAL A 438 10.65 -15.74 24.79
N ALA A 439 11.61 -14.85 25.03
CA ALA A 439 12.40 -14.79 26.25
C ALA A 439 11.91 -13.63 27.13
N THR A 440 11.38 -13.95 28.31
CA THR A 440 10.73 -12.98 29.20
C THR A 440 11.11 -13.22 30.66
N PRO A 441 11.37 -12.19 31.48
CA PRO A 441 11.55 -12.34 32.93
C PRO A 441 10.23 -12.29 33.72
N ARG A 442 9.10 -12.10 33.04
CA ARG A 442 7.78 -11.87 33.64
C ARG A 442 6.71 -12.79 33.06
N ALA A 443 5.59 -12.90 33.77
CA ALA A 443 4.39 -13.52 33.25
C ALA A 443 3.78 -12.65 32.14
N LEU A 444 3.31 -13.26 31.06
CA LEU A 444 2.67 -12.58 29.94
C LEU A 444 1.46 -13.39 29.43
N SER A 445 0.35 -12.70 29.21
CA SER A 445 -0.78 -13.25 28.46
C SER A 445 -0.55 -13.00 26.97
N THR A 446 -0.95 -13.96 26.13
CA THR A 446 -0.74 -13.92 24.67
C THR A 446 -2.03 -14.13 23.90
N ILE A 447 -2.19 -13.39 22.80
CA ILE A 447 -3.25 -13.60 21.81
C ILE A 447 -2.59 -13.56 20.43
N GLU A 448 -2.86 -14.57 19.60
CA GLU A 448 -2.40 -14.60 18.21
C GLU A 448 -3.57 -14.90 17.27
N GLY A 449 -3.81 -14.04 16.28
CA GLY A 449 -4.95 -14.16 15.36
C GLY A 449 -4.62 -14.79 14.02
N GLY A 450 -5.59 -15.48 13.42
CA GLY A 450 -5.57 -15.98 12.05
C GLY A 450 -5.94 -14.90 11.03
N PHE A 451 -6.79 -15.23 10.06
CA PHE A 451 -7.38 -14.27 9.12
C PHE A 451 -8.81 -13.91 9.52
N ALA A 452 -9.18 -12.64 9.33
CA ALA A 452 -10.55 -12.18 9.51
C ALA A 452 -11.38 -12.48 8.25
N ILE A 453 -12.49 -13.20 8.41
CA ILE A 453 -13.46 -13.48 7.34
C ILE A 453 -14.78 -12.74 7.62
N GLU A 454 -15.62 -12.56 6.61
CA GLU A 454 -16.92 -11.92 6.75
C GLU A 454 -17.82 -12.66 7.75
N ARG A 455 -18.58 -11.91 8.56
CA ARG A 455 -19.60 -12.43 9.45
C ARG A 455 -20.97 -12.35 8.78
N ALA A 456 -21.68 -13.47 8.71
CA ALA A 456 -23.04 -13.52 8.21
C ALA A 456 -24.06 -12.95 9.20
N ASP A 457 -25.21 -12.52 8.65
CA ASP A 457 -26.35 -12.13 9.46
C ASP A 457 -26.99 -13.34 10.15
N PHE A 458 -27.75 -13.07 11.22
CA PHE A 458 -28.49 -14.06 12.00
C PHE A 458 -27.65 -15.18 12.63
N ASN A 459 -26.32 -14.99 12.71
CA ASN A 459 -25.37 -15.99 13.22
C ASN A 459 -25.46 -17.32 12.46
N ALA A 460 -25.54 -17.26 11.12
CA ALA A 460 -25.57 -18.44 10.27
C ALA A 460 -24.22 -19.19 10.21
N ASP A 461 -23.14 -18.56 10.68
CA ASP A 461 -21.79 -19.14 10.67
C ASP A 461 -21.60 -20.18 11.77
N ARG A 462 -20.68 -21.11 11.52
CA ARG A 462 -20.32 -22.18 12.47
C ARG A 462 -18.91 -21.99 12.97
N SER A 463 -18.65 -22.48 14.19
CA SER A 463 -17.33 -22.43 14.80
C SER A 463 -16.93 -23.77 15.41
N GLU A 464 -15.63 -24.02 15.44
CA GLU A 464 -14.99 -25.11 16.18
C GLU A 464 -13.86 -24.50 17.01
N GLN A 465 -13.85 -24.71 18.32
CA GLN A 465 -12.75 -24.30 19.19
C GLN A 465 -12.40 -25.42 20.17
N GLY A 466 -11.11 -25.53 20.50
CA GLY A 466 -10.58 -26.49 21.45
C GLY A 466 -9.13 -26.18 21.79
N GLU A 467 -8.50 -27.08 22.53
CA GLU A 467 -7.06 -27.02 22.79
C GLU A 467 -6.28 -27.08 21.46
N GLY A 468 -5.39 -26.11 21.24
CA GLY A 468 -4.54 -26.00 20.05
C GLY A 468 -5.26 -25.69 18.74
N ARG A 469 -6.56 -25.38 18.71
CA ARG A 469 -7.31 -25.22 17.45
C ARG A 469 -8.51 -24.31 17.55
N ALA A 470 -8.64 -23.41 16.57
CA ALA A 470 -9.85 -22.63 16.33
C ALA A 470 -10.13 -22.49 14.82
N VAL A 471 -11.39 -22.72 14.42
CA VAL A 471 -11.83 -22.67 13.01
C VAL A 471 -13.20 -21.99 12.92
N TRP A 472 -13.29 -20.92 12.13
CA TRP A 472 -14.55 -20.33 11.70
C TRP A 472 -14.93 -20.87 10.31
N TYR A 473 -16.16 -21.35 10.19
CA TYR A 473 -16.79 -21.75 8.92
C TYR A 473 -17.83 -20.68 8.56
N GLY A 474 -17.42 -19.72 7.74
CA GLY A 474 -18.31 -18.70 7.19
C GLY A 474 -19.11 -19.22 5.98
N GLN A 475 -19.99 -18.38 5.44
CA GLN A 475 -20.84 -18.76 4.31
C GLN A 475 -20.06 -18.92 3.00
N THR A 476 -18.98 -18.16 2.83
CA THR A 476 -18.14 -18.16 1.62
C THR A 476 -16.72 -18.65 1.87
N ASP A 477 -16.23 -18.55 3.11
CA ASP A 477 -14.82 -18.76 3.44
C ASP A 477 -14.66 -19.44 4.81
N VAL A 478 -13.55 -20.15 4.97
CA VAL A 478 -13.12 -20.75 6.23
C VAL A 478 -11.80 -20.11 6.66
N SER A 479 -11.68 -19.81 7.95
CA SER A 479 -10.43 -19.35 8.57
C SER A 479 -10.06 -20.28 9.71
N ALA A 480 -8.80 -20.72 9.74
CA ALA A 480 -8.30 -21.69 10.71
C ALA A 480 -6.95 -21.25 11.30
N ILE A 481 -6.77 -21.51 12.59
CA ILE A 481 -5.50 -21.36 13.30
C ILE A 481 -5.27 -22.59 14.20
N LEU A 482 -4.06 -23.11 14.14
CA LEU A 482 -3.61 -24.30 14.86
C LEU A 482 -2.34 -23.97 15.65
N ASP A 483 -2.25 -24.49 16.87
CA ASP A 483 -1.04 -24.49 17.67
C ASP A 483 -0.28 -25.78 17.44
N LEU A 484 0.95 -25.67 16.94
CA LEU A 484 1.86 -26.79 16.73
C LEU A 484 2.94 -26.88 17.83
N SER A 485 2.82 -26.06 18.88
CA SER A 485 3.75 -26.06 20.01
C SER A 485 3.60 -27.35 20.83
N PRO A 486 4.66 -27.78 21.54
CA PRO A 486 4.58 -28.94 22.43
C PRO A 486 3.51 -28.80 23.53
N ASN A 487 3.31 -27.58 24.03
CA ASN A 487 2.25 -27.23 24.98
C ASN A 487 1.28 -26.27 24.27
N PRO A 488 0.15 -26.78 23.75
CA PRO A 488 -0.75 -25.98 22.93
C PRO A 488 -1.49 -24.90 23.73
N ARG A 489 -1.64 -23.71 23.13
CA ARG A 489 -2.54 -22.66 23.61
C ARG A 489 -3.99 -23.03 23.36
N ALA A 490 -4.92 -22.34 24.02
CA ALA A 490 -6.35 -22.54 23.81
C ALA A 490 -6.83 -21.83 22.54
N GLY A 491 -7.58 -22.53 21.69
CA GLY A 491 -8.32 -21.92 20.59
C GLY A 491 -9.48 -21.07 21.09
N HIS A 492 -9.68 -19.91 20.48
CA HIS A 492 -10.74 -18.96 20.85
C HIS A 492 -11.42 -18.36 19.61
N MET A 493 -12.74 -18.27 19.66
CA MET A 493 -13.55 -17.69 18.59
C MET A 493 -13.82 -16.21 18.84
N MET A 494 -13.12 -15.34 18.13
CA MET A 494 -13.27 -13.90 18.26
C MET A 494 -14.25 -13.33 17.23
N SER A 495 -15.11 -12.43 17.69
CA SER A 495 -15.89 -11.51 16.85
C SER A 495 -15.31 -10.10 17.03
N PRO A 496 -14.39 -9.64 16.15
CA PRO A 496 -13.80 -8.32 16.26
C PRO A 496 -14.83 -7.18 16.35
N ILE A 497 -14.41 -6.06 16.95
CA ILE A 497 -15.23 -4.85 17.04
C ILE A 497 -15.67 -4.46 15.61
N PRO A 498 -16.96 -4.19 15.36
CA PRO A 498 -17.42 -3.80 14.04
C PRO A 498 -16.69 -2.58 13.48
N ASN A 499 -16.61 -2.51 12.16
CA ASN A 499 -15.95 -1.47 11.38
C ASN A 499 -14.42 -1.36 11.55
N THR A 500 -13.76 -2.37 12.09
CA THR A 500 -12.29 -2.42 12.22
C THR A 500 -11.59 -3.01 10.99
N ASN A 501 -12.25 -3.93 10.28
CA ASN A 501 -11.74 -4.51 9.06
C ASN A 501 -11.81 -3.52 7.88
N LEU A 502 -10.93 -3.66 6.90
CA LEU A 502 -10.86 -2.74 5.77
C LEU A 502 -11.91 -2.98 4.68
N ILE A 503 -12.50 -4.18 4.59
CA ILE A 503 -13.44 -4.55 3.51
C ILE A 503 -14.78 -5.11 4.00
N HIS A 504 -14.88 -5.60 5.25
CA HIS A 504 -16.14 -6.10 5.83
C HIS A 504 -16.49 -5.38 7.14
N ALA A 505 -17.72 -4.87 7.29
CA ALA A 505 -18.11 -4.15 8.51
C ALA A 505 -18.17 -5.06 9.77
N LYS A 506 -18.40 -6.36 9.60
CA LYS A 506 -18.43 -7.35 10.68
C LYS A 506 -17.61 -8.57 10.25
N THR A 507 -16.71 -9.02 11.11
CA THR A 507 -15.83 -10.15 10.81
C THR A 507 -15.84 -11.21 11.91
N LEU A 508 -15.27 -12.36 11.57
CA LEU A 508 -14.99 -13.49 12.44
C LEU A 508 -13.50 -13.81 12.35
N LEU A 509 -12.85 -14.05 13.49
CA LEU A 509 -11.42 -14.28 13.56
C LEU A 509 -11.12 -15.43 14.55
N PRO A 510 -10.45 -16.51 14.13
CA PRO A 510 -9.98 -17.51 15.07
C PRO A 510 -8.67 -17.05 15.71
N GLN A 511 -8.50 -17.34 17.00
CA GLN A 511 -7.33 -16.96 17.79
C GLN A 511 -6.75 -18.14 18.56
N LEU A 512 -5.47 -18.04 18.91
CA LEU A 512 -4.83 -18.83 19.96
C LEU A 512 -4.54 -17.92 21.16
N ARG A 513 -4.88 -18.37 22.37
CA ARG A 513 -4.69 -17.63 23.63
C ARG A 513 -3.96 -18.48 24.66
N GLY A 514 -3.02 -17.89 25.39
CA GLY A 514 -2.33 -18.59 26.46
C GLY A 514 -1.45 -17.70 27.33
N GLU A 515 -0.87 -18.31 28.36
CA GLU A 515 -0.03 -17.65 29.36
C GLU A 515 1.42 -18.13 29.26
N LEU A 516 2.36 -17.21 29.46
CA LEU A 516 3.79 -17.48 29.53
C LEU A 516 4.29 -17.16 30.93
N GLY A 517 5.14 -18.02 31.49
CA GLY A 517 5.92 -17.72 32.70
C GLY A 517 7.30 -17.13 32.36
N PRO A 518 8.06 -16.69 33.37
CA PRO A 518 9.46 -16.31 33.19
C PRO A 518 10.28 -17.45 32.57
N GLY A 519 11.16 -17.13 31.62
CA GLY A 519 12.01 -18.05 30.89
C GLY A 519 11.90 -17.89 29.38
N THR A 520 12.20 -18.97 28.66
CA THR A 520 12.11 -19.02 27.19
C THR A 520 11.03 -20.00 26.79
N THR A 521 10.06 -19.54 26.00
CA THR A 521 8.98 -20.36 25.46
C THR A 521 8.96 -20.31 23.94
N MET A 522 8.70 -21.45 23.30
CA MET A 522 8.46 -21.53 21.86
C MET A 522 6.96 -21.59 21.60
N LEU A 523 6.47 -20.69 20.73
CA LEU A 523 5.13 -20.71 20.18
C LEU A 523 5.23 -21.03 18.68
N VAL A 524 4.45 -21.98 18.19
CA VAL A 524 4.42 -22.41 16.79
C VAL A 524 2.97 -22.39 16.32
N THR A 525 2.66 -21.56 15.34
CA THR A 525 1.30 -21.34 14.84
C THR A 525 1.24 -21.70 13.37
N ALA A 526 0.26 -22.50 12.95
CA ALA A 526 -0.14 -22.60 11.55
C ALA A 526 -1.47 -21.88 11.34
N ALA A 527 -1.58 -21.04 10.31
CA ALA A 527 -2.83 -20.37 9.97
C ALA A 527 -3.11 -20.39 8.46
N MET A 528 -4.39 -20.45 8.10
CA MET A 528 -4.86 -20.36 6.71
C MET A 528 -6.25 -19.72 6.65
N ALA A 529 -6.62 -19.25 5.46
CA ALA A 529 -8.01 -19.01 5.11
C ALA A 529 -8.22 -19.28 3.62
N LEU A 530 -9.35 -19.90 3.29
CA LEU A 530 -9.68 -20.36 1.94
C LEU A 530 -11.19 -20.20 1.66
N PRO A 531 -11.58 -20.02 0.40
CA PRO A 531 -12.98 -20.18 0.00
C PRO A 531 -13.50 -21.56 0.37
N ASN A 532 -14.81 -21.64 0.67
CA ASN A 532 -15.51 -22.90 0.89
C ASN A 532 -15.35 -23.83 -0.30
N GLY A 533 -15.04 -25.11 -0.05
CA GLY A 533 -14.87 -26.10 -1.11
C GLY A 533 -13.96 -27.27 -0.72
N ALA A 534 -13.70 -28.15 -1.68
CA ALA A 534 -12.89 -29.35 -1.49
C ALA A 534 -11.44 -29.02 -1.05
N ASP A 535 -10.84 -27.98 -1.61
CA ASP A 535 -9.48 -27.54 -1.26
C ASP A 535 -9.36 -27.15 0.21
N CYS A 536 -10.39 -26.49 0.76
CA CYS A 536 -10.44 -26.11 2.17
C CYS A 536 -10.53 -27.34 3.09
N VAL A 537 -11.42 -28.29 2.77
CA VAL A 537 -11.57 -29.53 3.53
C VAL A 537 -10.26 -30.32 3.52
N ALA A 538 -9.65 -30.49 2.34
CA ALA A 538 -8.37 -31.17 2.21
C ALA A 538 -7.26 -30.47 3.01
N ALA A 539 -7.23 -29.14 3.04
CA ALA A 539 -6.25 -28.38 3.82
C ALA A 539 -6.43 -28.53 5.33
N LEU A 540 -7.67 -28.62 5.83
CA LEU A 540 -7.98 -28.86 7.25
C LEU A 540 -7.59 -30.26 7.70
N ASP A 541 -7.76 -31.25 6.82
CA ASP A 541 -7.40 -32.65 7.07
C ASP A 541 -5.87 -32.88 7.01
N ASN A 542 -5.16 -32.01 6.30
CA ASN A 542 -3.70 -32.11 6.08
C ASN A 542 -2.97 -30.88 6.64
N SER A 543 -3.07 -30.66 7.96
CA SER A 543 -2.33 -29.59 8.64
C SER A 543 -0.81 -29.82 8.59
N PRO A 544 0.00 -28.75 8.51
CA PRO A 544 1.46 -28.88 8.49
C PRO A 544 2.01 -29.42 9.82
N ALA A 545 3.12 -30.13 9.76
CA ALA A 545 3.88 -30.53 10.94
C ALA A 545 4.70 -29.35 11.50
N CYS A 546 5.05 -29.43 12.79
CA CYS A 546 5.99 -28.50 13.40
C CYS A 546 7.35 -28.57 12.67
N PRO A 547 7.91 -27.44 12.19
CA PRO A 547 9.21 -27.44 11.53
C PRO A 547 10.37 -27.77 12.48
N ASP A 548 11.46 -28.33 11.93
CA ASP A 548 12.72 -28.49 12.66
C ASP A 548 13.37 -27.11 12.90
N LEU A 549 13.42 -26.72 14.18
CA LEU A 549 13.96 -25.43 14.60
C LEU A 549 15.47 -25.34 14.44
N GLU A 550 16.22 -26.41 14.69
CA GLU A 550 17.68 -26.41 14.57
C GLU A 550 18.09 -26.28 13.09
N GLU A 551 17.37 -26.97 12.21
CA GLU A 551 17.54 -26.80 10.76
C GLU A 551 17.23 -25.38 10.32
N LEU A 552 16.13 -24.80 10.80
CA LEU A 552 15.72 -23.44 10.45
C LEU A 552 16.75 -22.40 10.88
N GLU A 553 17.27 -22.52 12.10
CA GLU A 553 18.32 -21.64 12.61
C GLU A 553 19.62 -21.78 11.84
N ARG A 554 20.05 -23.01 11.57
CA ARG A 554 21.22 -23.28 10.74
C ARG A 554 21.07 -22.64 9.36
N HIS A 555 19.89 -22.79 8.76
CA HIS A 555 19.57 -22.21 7.46
C HIS A 555 19.71 -20.68 7.44
N PHE A 556 19.16 -19.97 8.43
CA PHE A 556 19.31 -18.51 8.53
C PHE A 556 20.75 -18.08 8.82
N ARG A 557 21.49 -18.85 9.62
CA ARG A 557 22.90 -18.57 9.91
C ARG A 557 23.78 -18.68 8.66
N GLU A 558 23.46 -19.61 7.77
CA GLU A 558 24.24 -19.86 6.54
C GLU A 558 23.82 -18.97 5.37
N LYS A 559 22.52 -18.66 5.24
CA LYS A 559 21.94 -18.07 4.01
C LYS A 559 21.13 -16.80 4.25
N GLY A 560 20.89 -16.42 5.50
CA GLY A 560 20.13 -15.23 5.85
C GLY A 560 20.82 -13.96 5.38
N VAL A 561 20.11 -13.13 4.64
CA VAL A 561 20.56 -11.79 4.26
C VAL A 561 19.66 -10.73 4.86
N ARG A 562 20.23 -9.58 5.21
CA ARG A 562 19.46 -8.46 5.75
C ARG A 562 18.46 -7.96 4.72
N VAL A 563 17.21 -7.76 5.14
CA VAL A 563 16.16 -7.21 4.27
C VAL A 563 16.58 -5.81 3.80
N PRO A 564 16.69 -5.55 2.48
CA PRO A 564 17.09 -4.25 1.95
C PRO A 564 16.20 -3.11 2.41
N ALA A 565 14.86 -3.25 2.36
CA ALA A 565 13.92 -2.24 2.87
C ALA A 565 14.15 -1.87 4.34
N PHE A 566 14.61 -2.82 5.17
CA PHE A 566 14.93 -2.59 6.57
C PHE A 566 16.32 -1.97 6.77
N ALA A 567 17.27 -2.20 5.86
CA ALA A 567 18.63 -1.70 5.94
C ALA A 567 18.69 -0.21 5.54
N LEU A 568 18.61 0.71 6.50
CA LEU A 568 19.00 2.10 6.23
C LEU A 568 20.49 2.12 5.91
N LEU A 569 20.84 2.63 4.72
CA LEU A 569 22.22 2.93 4.38
C LEU A 569 22.69 3.98 5.39
N SER A 570 23.78 3.66 6.10
CA SER A 570 24.41 4.53 7.10
C SER A 570 25.04 5.75 6.48
#